data_AF-A0A3B9JYK5-F1
#
_entry.id   AF-A0A3B9JYK5-F1
#
_cell.length_a   1.000
_cell.length_b   1.000
_cell.length_c   1.000
_cell.angle_alpha   90.00
_cell.angle_beta   90.00
_cell.angle_gamma   90.00
#
_symmetry.space_group_name_H-M   'P 1'
#
loop_
_entity.id
_entity.type
_entity.pdbx_description
1 polymer ?
#
loop_
_entity_poly.entity_id
_entity_poly.type
_entity_poly.pdbx_seq_one_letter_code
_entity_poly.pdbx_strand_id
1 'polypeptide(L)' 'AAPRMLATSEMPRIVADFASAALRAQKAGFDSIEIHAAHGYLLHQFLSP' A
#
# COMPACT_ATOMS: atom_id res chain seq x y z
N ALA A 1 6.32 5.44 -18.33
CA ALA A 1 4.94 5.05 -18.66
C ALA A 1 3.99 5.92 -17.85
N ALA A 2 2.84 6.32 -18.39
CA ALA A 2 1.83 7.04 -17.62
C ALA A 2 1.15 6.09 -16.61
N PRO A 3 0.72 6.59 -15.43
CA PRO A 3 -0.04 5.77 -14.49
C PRO A 3 -1.37 5.33 -15.10
N ARG A 4 -1.84 4.14 -14.72
CA ARG A 4 -3.12 3.57 -15.15
C ARG A 4 -4.07 3.52 -13.96
N MET A 5 -5.34 3.82 -14.21
CA MET A 5 -6.42 3.60 -13.25
C MET A 5 -6.49 2.11 -12.85
N LEU A 6 -6.52 1.84 -11.55
CA LEU A 6 -6.74 0.50 -11.01
C LEU A 6 -8.20 0.08 -11.20
N ALA A 7 -8.41 -1.17 -11.62
CA ALA A 7 -9.73 -1.78 -11.52
C ALA A 7 -10.00 -2.22 -10.06
N THR A 8 -11.25 -2.17 -9.63
CA THR A 8 -11.64 -2.56 -8.26
C THR A 8 -11.21 -4.00 -7.92
N SER A 9 -11.19 -4.91 -8.89
CA SER A 9 -10.71 -6.28 -8.74
C SER A 9 -9.22 -6.39 -8.40
N GLU A 10 -8.44 -5.33 -8.61
CA GLU A 10 -7.00 -5.29 -8.29
C GLU A 10 -6.74 -4.91 -6.81
N MET A 11 -7.71 -4.30 -6.13
CA MET A 11 -7.55 -3.83 -4.75
C MET A 11 -7.23 -4.94 -3.74
N PRO A 12 -7.86 -6.13 -3.78
CA PRO A 12 -7.52 -7.22 -2.86
C PRO A 12 -6.04 -7.63 -2.92
N ARG A 13 -5.44 -7.57 -4.11
CA ARG A 13 -4.01 -7.87 -4.29
C ARG A 13 -3.14 -6.83 -3.59
N ILE A 14 -3.45 -5.53 -3.75
CA ILE A 14 -2.70 -4.45 -3.08
C ILE A 14 -2.76 -4.61 -1.55
N VAL A 15 -3.94 -4.91 -1.00
CA VAL A 15 -4.09 -5.18 0.44
C VAL A 15 -3.22 -6.38 0.87
N ALA A 16 -3.23 -7.48 0.09
CA ALA A 16 -2.41 -8.65 0.36
C ALA A 16 -0.90 -8.35 0.29
N ASP A 17 -0.48 -7.46 -0.62
CA ASP A 17 0.91 -7.03 -0.77
C ASP A 17 1.37 -6.24 0.47
N PHE A 18 0.56 -5.32 0.98
CA PHE A 18 0.82 -4.60 2.24
C PHE A 18 0.86 -5.55 3.44
N ALA A 19 -0.10 -6.46 3.57
CA ALA A 19 -0.13 -7.45 4.65
C ALA A 19 1.12 -8.34 4.63
N SER A 20 1.53 -8.80 3.44
CA SER A 20 2.74 -9.60 3.26
C SER A 20 4.00 -8.81 3.61
N ALA A 21 4.05 -7.52 3.30
CA ALA A 21 5.16 -6.64 3.67
C ALA A 21 5.25 -6.45 5.19
N ALA A 22 4.12 -6.21 5.87
CA ALA A 22 4.07 -6.10 7.33
C ALA A 22 4.53 -7.40 8.01
N LEU A 23 4.11 -8.58 7.52
CA LEU A 23 4.58 -9.87 8.03
C LEU A 23 6.09 -10.06 7.84
N ARG A 24 6.65 -9.59 6.71
CA ARG A 24 8.11 -9.62 6.49
C ARG A 24 8.85 -8.70 7.46
N ALA A 25 8.33 -7.49 7.70
CA ALA A 25 8.91 -6.57 8.67
C ALA A 25 8.90 -7.16 10.09
N GLN A 26 7.79 -7.76 10.51
CA GLN A 26 7.70 -8.46 11.79
C GLN A 26 8.74 -9.59 11.89
N LYS A 27 8.84 -10.44 10.87
CA LYS A 27 9.83 -11.54 10.83
C LYS A 27 11.28 -11.04 10.86
N ALA A 28 11.53 -9.83 10.36
CA ALA A 28 12.83 -9.19 10.39
C ALA A 28 13.16 -8.51 11.73
N GLY A 29 12.23 -8.50 12.70
CA GLY A 29 12.46 -7.96 14.04
C GLY A 29 12.13 -6.47 14.20
N PHE A 30 11.37 -5.86 13.27
CA PHE A 30 10.86 -4.51 13.46
C PHE A 30 9.71 -4.51 14.47
N ASP A 31 9.69 -3.54 15.38
CA ASP A 31 8.62 -3.36 16.38
C ASP A 31 7.32 -2.86 15.76
N SER A 32 7.41 -2.05 14.69
CA SER A 32 6.26 -1.43 14.04
C SER A 32 6.52 -1.13 12.57
N ILE A 33 5.43 -0.86 11.85
CA ILE A 33 5.44 -0.31 10.49
C ILE A 33 4.49 0.87 10.43
N GLU A 34 4.76 1.80 9.52
CA GLU A 34 3.86 2.91 9.20
C GLU A 34 3.29 2.73 7.80
N ILE A 35 1.98 2.99 7.65
CA ILE A 35 1.32 3.00 6.35
C ILE A 35 1.42 4.40 5.76
N HIS A 36 2.13 4.54 4.63
CA HIS A 36 2.31 5.83 4.01
C HIS A 36 1.10 6.25 3.17
N ALA A 37 0.29 7.16 3.70
CA ALA A 37 -0.90 7.71 3.05
C ALA A 37 -0.80 9.22 2.72
N ALA A 38 0.41 9.70 2.44
CA ALA A 38 0.70 11.12 2.22
C ALA A 38 1.44 11.38 0.89
N HIS A 39 1.80 12.65 0.66
CA HIS A 39 2.72 13.12 -0.39
C HIS A 39 2.42 12.68 -1.83
N GLY A 40 1.16 12.48 -2.19
CA GLY A 40 0.79 12.14 -3.58
C GLY A 40 1.02 10.68 -3.97
N TYR A 41 1.43 9.82 -3.02
CA TYR A 41 1.57 8.39 -3.26
C TYR A 41 0.22 7.67 -3.31
N LEU A 42 0.26 6.37 -3.60
CA LEU A 42 -0.91 5.55 -3.95
C LEU A 42 -2.14 5.82 -3.09
N LEU A 43 -2.05 5.70 -1.76
CA LEU A 43 -3.21 5.89 -0.89
C LEU A 43 -3.69 7.34 -0.86
N HIS A 44 -2.76 8.31 -0.92
CA HIS A 44 -3.13 9.72 -1.02
C HIS A 44 -3.89 10.03 -2.33
N GLN A 45 -3.60 9.34 -3.43
CA GLN A 45 -4.32 9.52 -4.71
C GLN A 45 -5.80 9.12 -4.63
N PHE A 46 -6.19 8.27 -3.69
CA PHE A 46 -7.60 7.94 -3.44
C PHE A 46 -8.27 8.87 -2.43
N LEU A 47 -7.49 9.52 -1.55
CA LEU A 47 -7.98 10.40 -0.49
C LEU A 47 -8.06 11.86 -0.93
N SER A 48 -7.24 12.25 -1.90
CA SER A 48 -7.22 13.59 -2.49
C SER A 48 -8.34 13.72 -3.53
N PRO A 49 -9.17 14.78 -3.49
CA PRO A 49 -10.28 15.00 -4.42
C PRO A 49 -9.88 15.11 -5.90
#